data_AF-A0A4R6BKD6-F1
#
_entry.id   AF-A0A4R6BKD6-F1
#
_cell.length_a   1.000
_cell.length_b   1.000
_cell.length_c   1.000
_cell.angle_alpha   90.00
_cell.angle_beta   90.00
_cell.angle_gamma   90.00
#
_symmetry.space_group_name_H-M   'P 1'
#
loop_
_entity.id
_entity.type
_entity.pdbx_description
1 polymer ?
#
loop_
_entity_poly.entity_id
_entity_poly.type
_entity_poly.pdbx_seq_one_letter_code
_entity_poly.pdbx_strand_id
1 'polypeptide(L)' 'MSNTMKKLIVFVIGLAEIMAGFAIYETSVFGAFVFVALGILFIAIMFLIDQRARNPYDSRYTN' A
#
# COMPACT_ATOMS: atom_id res chain seq x y z
N MET A 1 -5.91 13.36 -9.99
CA MET A 1 -5.02 13.13 -8.83
C MET A 1 -3.69 12.57 -9.30
N SER A 2 -2.56 13.21 -8.96
CA SER A 2 -1.22 12.81 -9.41
C SER A 2 -0.84 11.40 -8.92
N ASN A 3 -0.06 10.66 -9.71
CA ASN A 3 0.47 9.35 -9.31
C ASN A 3 1.30 9.44 -8.01
N THR A 4 1.99 10.56 -7.79
CA THR A 4 2.70 10.83 -6.52
C THR A 4 1.73 10.87 -5.34
N MET A 5 0.58 11.55 -5.51
CA MET A 5 -0.43 11.64 -4.47
C MET A 5 -1.07 10.27 -4.19
N LYS A 6 -1.31 9.45 -5.23
CA LYS A 6 -1.87 8.10 -5.08
C LYS A 6 -0.93 7.19 -4.28
N LYS A 7 0.37 7.23 -4.59
CA LYS A 7 1.39 6.47 -3.86
C LYS A 7 1.47 6.90 -2.40
N LEU A 8 1.45 8.22 -2.14
CA LEU A 8 1.49 8.76 -0.78
C LEU A 8 0.30 8.28 0.06
N ILE A 9 -0.92 8.32 -0.48
CA ILE A 9 -2.12 7.84 0.24
C ILE A 9 -2.00 6.35 0.55
N VAL A 10 -1.64 5.52 -0.44
CA VAL A 10 -1.49 4.07 -0.23
C VAL A 10 -0.42 3.77 0.81
N PHE A 11 0.69 4.52 0.80
CA PHE A 11 1.75 4.38 1.79
C PHE A 11 1.28 4.74 3.20
N VAL A 12 0.58 5.87 3.37
CA VAL A 12 0.05 6.30 4.68
C VAL A 12 -0.97 5.30 5.22
N ILE A 13 -1.87 4.78 4.36
CA ILE A 13 -2.83 3.74 4.76
C ILE A 13 -2.09 2.48 5.18
N GLY A 14 -1.09 2.03 4.43
CA GLY A 14 -0.30 0.85 4.78
C GLY A 14 0.41 0.98 6.12
N LEU A 15 0.99 2.15 6.42
CA LEU A 15 1.59 2.41 7.72
C LEU A 15 0.57 2.43 8.86
N ALA A 16 -0.59 3.05 8.64
CA ALA A 16 -1.65 3.12 9.64
C ALA A 16 -2.19 1.72 10.00
N GLU A 17 -2.36 0.84 9.02
CA GLU A 17 -2.74 -0.56 9.19
C GLU A 17 -1.71 -1.32 10.04
N ILE A 18 -0.42 -1.18 9.74
CA ILE A 18 0.65 -1.83 10.54
C ILE A 18 0.62 -1.34 11.99
N MET A 19 0.52 -0.03 12.20
CA MET A 19 0.41 0.56 13.53
C MET A 19 -0.82 0.07 14.29
N ALA A 20 -1.97 0.00 13.61
CA ALA A 20 -3.21 -0.51 14.20
C ALA A 20 -3.07 -1.99 14.59
N GLY A 21 -2.42 -2.80 13.75
CA GLY A 21 -2.14 -4.20 14.05
C GLY A 21 -1.32 -4.37 15.32
N PHE A 22 -0.24 -3.60 15.48
CA PHE A 22 0.53 -3.61 16.73
C PHE A 22 -0.26 -3.10 17.93
N ALA A 23 -1.10 -2.08 17.75
CA ALA A 23 -1.91 -1.52 18.84
C ALA A 23 -2.95 -2.49 19.39
N ILE A 24 -3.47 -3.40 18.56
CA ILE A 24 -4.47 -4.40 18.98
C ILE A 24 -3.89 -5.79 19.26
N TYR A 25 -2.56 -5.95 19.23
CA TYR A 25 -1.92 -7.26 19.41
C TYR A 25 -2.30 -7.93 20.74
N GLU A 26 -2.34 -7.13 21.81
CA GLU A 26 -2.71 -7.60 23.15
C GLU A 26 -4.20 -7.98 23.27
N THR A 27 -5.07 -7.46 22.41
CA THR A 27 -6.51 -7.76 22.44
C THR A 27 -6.92 -8.86 21.47
N SER A 28 -6.27 -8.96 20.31
CA SER A 28 -6.54 -10.00 19.31
C SER A 28 -5.33 -10.23 18.41
N VAL A 29 -4.62 -11.34 18.63
CA VAL A 29 -3.47 -11.75 17.82
C VAL A 29 -3.86 -11.99 16.36
N PHE A 30 -5.04 -12.57 16.11
CA PHE A 30 -5.54 -12.76 14.74
C PHE A 30 -5.82 -11.42 14.06
N GLY A 31 -6.47 -10.49 14.77
CA GLY A 31 -6.73 -9.15 14.25
C GLY A 31 -5.42 -8.43 13.91
N ALA A 32 -4.47 -8.43 14.84
CA ALA A 32 -3.16 -7.84 14.65
C ALA A 32 -2.44 -8.39 13.41
N PHE A 33 -2.45 -9.71 13.24
CA PHE A 33 -1.88 -10.36 12.06
C PHE A 33 -2.55 -9.89 10.77
N VAL A 34 -3.88 -9.82 10.73
CA VAL A 34 -4.64 -9.37 9.54
C VAL A 34 -4.28 -7.92 9.17
N PHE A 35 -4.27 -7.00 10.15
CA PHE A 35 -3.92 -5.60 9.91
C PHE A 35 -2.47 -5.44 9.43
N VAL A 36 -1.51 -6.15 10.03
CA VAL A 36 -0.12 -6.11 9.57
C VAL A 36 0.01 -6.66 8.14
N ALA A 37 -0.66 -7.77 7.83
CA ALA A 37 -0.65 -8.35 6.48
C ALA A 37 -1.28 -7.41 5.43
N LEU A 38 -2.40 -6.76 5.77
CA LEU A 38 -3.04 -5.76 4.91
C LEU A 38 -2.14 -4.54 4.70
N GLY A 39 -1.48 -4.04 5.75
CA GLY A 39 -0.54 -2.94 5.63
C GLY A 39 0.64 -3.25 4.71
N ILE A 40 1.21 -4.46 4.80
CA ILE A 40 2.25 -4.94 3.87
C ILE A 40 1.70 -5.05 2.44
N LEU A 41 0.46 -5.51 2.25
CA LEU A 41 -0.19 -5.59 0.95
C LEU A 41 -0.32 -4.19 0.30
N PHE A 42 -0.71 -3.16 1.06
CA PHE A 42 -0.75 -1.79 0.56
C PHE A 42 0.63 -1.29 0.11
N ILE A 43 1.68 -1.59 0.86
CA ILE A 43 3.05 -1.26 0.46
C ILE A 43 3.42 -1.98 -0.85
N ALA A 44 3.07 -3.25 -1.00
CA ALA A 44 3.30 -3.99 -2.24
C ALA A 44 2.55 -3.37 -3.44
N ILE A 45 1.29 -2.95 -3.25
CA ILE A 45 0.51 -2.23 -4.28
C ILE A 45 1.20 -0.92 -4.67
N MET A 46 1.79 -0.20 -3.72
CA MET A 46 2.57 1.02 -4.01
C MET A 46 3.73 0.72 -4.97
N PHE A 47 4.46 -0.37 -4.74
CA PHE A 47 5.55 -0.80 -5.63
C PHE A 47 5.05 -1.19 -7.02
N LEU A 48 3.90 -1.88 -7.12
CA LEU A 48 3.29 -2.20 -8.41
C LEU A 48 2.89 -0.94 -9.19
N ILE A 49 2.34 0.07 -8.50
CA ILE A 49 2.02 1.37 -9.10
C ILE A 49 3.31 2.07 -9.58
N ASP A 50 4.40 1.99 -8.81
CA ASP A 50 5.68 2.58 -9.20
C ASP A 50 6.29 1.88 -10.43
N GLN A 51 6.25 0.54 -10.49
CA GLN A 51 6.71 -0.21 -11.64
C GLN A 51 5.90 0.08 -12.90
N ARG A 52 4.56 0.16 -12.80
CA ARG A 52 3.71 0.51 -13.94
C ARG A 52 4.02 1.91 -14.47
N ALA A 53 4.24 2.88 -13.59
CA ALA A 53 4.60 4.24 -13.99
C ALA A 53 5.96 4.34 -14.69
N ARG A 54 6.88 3.39 -14.44
CA ARG A 54 8.20 3.33 -15.09
C ARG A 54 8.21 2.51 -16.37
N ASN A 55 7.10 1.88 -16.75
CA ASN A 55 7.05 1.00 -17.90
C ASN A 55 7.03 1.84 -19.19
N PRO A 56 8.10 1.86 -20.01
CA PRO A 56 8.24 2.75 -21.16
C PRO A 56 7.28 2.42 -22.32
N TYR A 57 6.53 1.33 -22.22
CA TYR A 57 5.53 0.90 -23.20
C TYR A 57 4.11 1.43 -22.93
N ASP A 58 3.85 2.07 -21.78
CA ASP A 58 2.51 2.60 -21.45
C ASP A 58 2.16 3.86 -22.27
N SER A 59 3.17 4.53 -22.86
CA SER A 59 2.99 5.64 -23.81
C SER A 59 2.53 5.21 -25.20
N ARG A 60 2.50 3.90 -25.50
CA ARG A 60 2.10 3.40 -26.83
C ARG A 60 0.58 3.24 -27.00
N TYR A 61 -0.19 3.37 -25.92
CA TYR A 61 -1.65 3.18 -25.92
C TYR A 61 -2.44 4.41 -25.45
N THR A 62 -1.77 5.53 -25.18
CA THR A 62 -2.42 6.82 -24.91
C THR A 62 -2.16 7.78 -26.07
N ASN A 63 -2.83 7.56 -27.19
CA ASN A 63 -3.10 8.57 -28.21
C ASN A 63 -4.62 8.64 -28.42
#